data_AF-A0A6S6U5R6-F1
#
_entry.id   AF-A0A6S6U5R6-F1
#
_cell.length_a   1.000
_cell.length_b   1.000
_cell.length_c   1.000
_cell.angle_alpha   90.00
_cell.angle_beta   90.00
_cell.angle_gamma   90.00
#
_symmetry.space_group_name_H-M   'P 1'
#
loop_
_entity.id
_entity.type
_entity.pdbx_description
1 polymer ?
#
loop_
_entity_poly.entity_id
_entity_poly.type
_entity_poly.pdbx_seq_one_letter_code
_entity_poly.pdbx_strand_id
1 'polypeptide(L)'
;MLSQKYQTVLDLGKTLNIQNGDVIEKDGILLISGTAKTAYEKDLIWDEIKRVGGNAPTDIQVEMTVEITDYYHMHTVAKGESFWVIAEKYYKNGDKHPVISDHNNKEHVHPDDVLEIPVFKEYVGGEKLQVMLTALGHDTKGIDGKIGANTNNALKSFQTSKGLGATGNLDNPSKEALRAAFRTHNGGLTGKPLQILLRDSGHSPGGIDGILGKNTTTAIRQFQTTCGLGATGQLDAQTIKTLLSTYA
;
A
#
# COMPACT_ATOMS: atom_id res chain seq x y z
N MET A 1 21.86 5.09 -31.33
CA MET A 1 20.53 4.44 -31.34
C MET A 1 20.02 4.41 -29.92
N LEU A 2 18.74 4.66 -29.70
CA LEU A 2 18.14 4.67 -28.35
C LEU A 2 18.14 3.28 -27.73
N SER A 3 17.99 2.24 -28.56
CA SER A 3 18.21 0.83 -28.17
C SER A 3 19.55 0.60 -27.47
N GLN A 4 20.63 1.24 -27.91
CA GLN A 4 21.94 1.12 -27.27
C GLN A 4 22.01 1.88 -25.93
N LYS A 5 21.39 3.07 -25.84
CA LYS A 5 21.31 3.83 -24.58
C LYS A 5 20.60 3.02 -23.50
N TYR A 6 19.49 2.37 -23.86
CA TYR A 6 18.63 1.60 -22.96
C TYR A 6 18.93 0.09 -22.96
N GLN A 7 20.12 -0.33 -23.41
CA GLN A 7 20.46 -1.75 -23.53
C GLN A 7 20.28 -2.52 -22.21
N THR A 8 20.65 -1.91 -21.08
CA THR A 8 20.50 -2.55 -19.76
C THR A 8 19.04 -2.77 -19.36
N VAL A 9 18.12 -1.88 -19.79
CA VAL A 9 16.67 -2.07 -19.63
C VAL A 9 16.21 -3.29 -20.44
N LEU A 10 16.66 -3.40 -21.69
CA LEU A 10 16.30 -4.50 -22.59
C LEU A 10 16.82 -5.85 -22.09
N ASP A 11 18.04 -5.88 -21.56
CA ASP A 11 18.63 -7.09 -20.99
C ASP A 11 17.97 -7.49 -19.66
N LEU A 12 17.56 -6.52 -18.86
CA LEU A 12 16.73 -6.78 -17.68
C LEU A 12 15.37 -7.37 -18.08
N GLY A 13 14.72 -6.85 -19.12
CA GLY A 13 13.47 -7.41 -19.65
C GLY A 13 13.60 -8.88 -20.05
N LYS A 14 14.71 -9.26 -20.69
CA LYS A 14 15.01 -10.67 -21.00
C LYS A 14 15.22 -11.50 -19.73
N THR A 15 15.97 -10.97 -18.77
CA THR A 15 16.26 -11.65 -17.49
C THR A 15 14.98 -11.93 -16.69
N LEU A 16 14.03 -10.98 -16.72
CA LEU A 16 12.73 -11.10 -16.07
C LEU A 16 11.72 -11.91 -16.89
N ASN A 17 12.09 -12.38 -18.09
CA ASN A 17 11.22 -13.08 -19.03
C ASN A 17 9.93 -12.31 -19.35
N ILE A 18 10.04 -11.00 -19.63
CA ILE A 18 8.91 -10.18 -20.08
C ILE A 18 8.32 -10.81 -21.36
N GLN A 19 7.01 -11.09 -21.34
CA GLN A 19 6.30 -11.77 -22.42
C GLN A 19 5.59 -10.77 -23.35
N ASN A 20 5.22 -11.20 -24.56
CA ASN A 20 4.35 -10.46 -25.48
C ASN A 20 4.78 -8.99 -25.70
N GLY A 21 6.09 -8.76 -25.77
CA GLY A 21 6.67 -7.42 -25.84
C GLY A 21 7.38 -7.15 -27.16
N ASP A 22 7.32 -5.89 -27.59
CA ASP A 22 8.02 -5.38 -28.77
C ASP A 22 8.96 -4.24 -28.38
N VAL A 23 10.01 -4.06 -29.18
CA VAL A 23 10.96 -2.94 -29.07
C VAL A 23 11.06 -2.25 -30.42
N ILE A 24 10.56 -1.02 -30.51
CA ILE A 24 10.46 -0.27 -31.76
C ILE A 24 11.09 1.11 -31.57
N GLU A 25 12.10 1.45 -32.37
CA GLU A 25 12.67 2.80 -32.40
C GLU A 25 11.99 3.59 -33.54
N LYS A 26 11.20 4.60 -33.21
CA LYS A 26 10.43 5.41 -34.17
C LYS A 26 10.36 6.87 -33.73
N ASP A 27 10.55 7.79 -34.68
CA ASP A 27 10.44 9.24 -34.46
C ASP A 27 11.29 9.76 -33.28
N GLY A 28 12.47 9.17 -33.06
CA GLY A 28 13.36 9.54 -31.95
C GLY A 28 12.87 9.08 -30.57
N ILE A 29 11.97 8.10 -30.52
CA ILE A 29 11.43 7.49 -29.30
C ILE A 29 11.65 5.98 -29.37
N LEU A 30 12.12 5.39 -28.27
CA LEU A 30 12.13 3.95 -28.07
C LEU A 30 10.80 3.51 -27.44
N LEU A 31 9.98 2.79 -28.19
CA LEU A 31 8.75 2.18 -27.72
C LEU A 31 9.07 0.77 -27.21
N ILE A 32 8.72 0.48 -25.97
CA ILE A 32 8.86 -0.85 -25.37
C ILE A 32 7.47 -1.29 -24.90
N SER A 33 7.07 -2.51 -25.24
CA SER A 33 5.87 -3.13 -24.69
C SER A 33 6.17 -4.47 -24.03
N GLY A 34 5.21 -4.98 -23.25
CA GLY A 34 5.25 -6.37 -22.77
C GLY A 34 4.41 -6.62 -21.53
N THR A 35 4.50 -7.84 -21.02
CA THR A 35 3.82 -8.30 -19.81
C THR A 35 4.86 -8.80 -18.82
N ALA A 36 4.96 -8.10 -17.68
CA ALA A 36 5.72 -8.56 -16.52
C ALA A 36 4.90 -9.58 -15.72
N LYS A 37 5.57 -10.53 -15.05
CA LYS A 37 4.85 -11.52 -14.25
C LYS A 37 4.23 -10.88 -13.02
N THR A 38 4.96 -9.99 -12.37
CA THR A 38 4.53 -9.30 -11.13
C THR A 38 4.73 -7.79 -11.20
N ALA A 39 4.02 -7.04 -10.36
CA ALA A 39 4.15 -5.59 -10.30
C ALA A 39 5.58 -5.15 -9.90
N TYR A 40 6.27 -5.91 -9.05
CA TYR A 40 7.66 -5.64 -8.70
C TYR A 40 8.61 -5.69 -9.90
N GLU A 41 8.45 -6.68 -10.79
CA GLU A 41 9.27 -6.80 -12.00
C GLU A 41 9.05 -5.63 -12.96
N LYS A 42 7.79 -5.20 -13.09
CA LYS A 42 7.44 -3.98 -13.83
C LYS A 42 8.14 -2.76 -13.24
N ASP A 43 8.17 -2.64 -11.91
CA ASP A 43 8.82 -1.53 -11.22
C ASP A 43 10.35 -1.56 -11.37
N LEU A 44 10.98 -2.74 -11.39
CA LEU A 44 12.42 -2.89 -11.68
C LEU A 44 12.79 -2.34 -13.07
N ILE A 45 11.96 -2.58 -14.08
CA ILE A 45 12.14 -2.00 -15.42
C ILE A 45 12.02 -0.47 -15.36
N TRP A 46 11.01 0.07 -14.67
CA TRP A 46 10.86 1.51 -14.50
C TRP A 46 12.02 2.16 -13.75
N ASP A 47 12.53 1.51 -12.71
CA ASP A 47 13.67 2.01 -11.94
C ASP A 47 14.95 2.01 -12.78
N GLU A 48 15.15 0.99 -13.61
CA GLU A 48 16.28 0.93 -14.54
C GLU A 48 16.18 2.00 -15.64
N ILE A 49 14.98 2.26 -16.15
CA ILE A 49 14.73 3.37 -17.08
C ILE A 49 15.08 4.71 -16.42
N LYS A 50 14.65 4.93 -15.16
CA LYS A 50 14.99 6.16 -14.43
C LYS A 50 16.49 6.30 -14.21
N ARG A 51 17.18 5.19 -13.93
CA ARG A 51 18.63 5.15 -13.75
C ARG A 51 19.38 5.56 -15.02
N VAL A 52 18.89 5.15 -16.19
CA VAL A 52 19.52 5.42 -17.49
C VAL A 52 19.09 6.77 -18.08
N GLY A 53 17.81 7.10 -18.02
CA GLY A 53 17.18 8.24 -18.69
C GLY A 53 16.85 9.44 -17.80
N GLY A 54 17.00 9.30 -16.48
CA GLY A 54 16.53 10.28 -15.50
C GLY A 54 15.07 10.11 -15.11
N ASN A 55 14.53 10.97 -14.24
CA ASN A 55 13.20 10.77 -13.65
C ASN A 55 12.02 10.88 -14.63
N ALA A 56 12.21 11.53 -15.77
CA ALA A 56 11.17 11.74 -16.79
C ALA A 56 11.80 11.78 -18.20
N PRO A 57 12.31 10.64 -18.70
CA PRO A 57 12.93 10.60 -20.01
C PRO A 57 11.87 10.82 -21.11
N THR A 58 12.19 11.61 -22.11
CA THR A 58 11.28 11.94 -23.24
C THR A 58 11.54 11.10 -24.49
N ASP A 59 12.61 10.29 -24.47
CA ASP A 59 13.10 9.50 -25.61
C ASP A 59 12.74 8.01 -25.49
N ILE A 60 11.90 7.64 -24.52
CA ILE A 60 11.40 6.28 -24.31
C ILE A 60 9.93 6.34 -23.86
N GLN A 61 9.14 5.40 -24.35
CA GLN A 61 7.76 5.19 -23.94
C GLN A 61 7.56 3.69 -23.68
N VAL A 62 6.90 3.37 -22.58
CA VAL A 62 6.72 1.99 -22.13
C VAL A 62 5.27 1.68 -21.87
N GLU A 63 4.76 0.64 -22.53
CA GLU A 63 3.43 0.09 -22.32
C GLU A 63 3.55 -1.32 -21.75
N MET A 64 3.40 -1.47 -20.44
CA MET A 64 3.63 -2.73 -19.77
C MET A 64 2.45 -3.14 -18.88
N THR A 65 1.99 -4.37 -19.06
CA THR A 65 0.95 -5.01 -18.25
C THR A 65 1.56 -5.93 -17.19
N VAL A 66 0.75 -6.34 -16.21
CA VAL A 66 1.14 -7.28 -15.15
C VAL A 66 0.23 -8.50 -15.24
N GLU A 67 0.81 -9.70 -15.23
CA GLU A 67 0.07 -10.96 -15.27
C GLU A 67 -0.61 -11.28 -13.92
N ILE A 68 0.15 -11.23 -12.82
CA ILE A 68 -0.33 -11.58 -11.48
C ILE A 68 -0.51 -10.32 -10.64
N THR A 69 -1.74 -10.08 -10.19
CA THR A 69 -2.12 -8.90 -9.40
C THR A 69 -2.40 -9.18 -7.94
N ASP A 70 -2.52 -10.46 -7.55
CA ASP A 70 -2.89 -10.86 -6.18
C ASP A 70 -1.81 -10.47 -5.16
N TYR A 71 -0.55 -10.40 -5.60
CA TYR A 71 0.60 -10.02 -4.80
C TYR A 71 1.59 -9.17 -5.57
N TYR A 72 2.45 -8.47 -4.84
CA TYR A 72 3.48 -7.61 -5.41
C TYR A 72 4.65 -8.43 -5.96
N HIS A 73 5.08 -9.47 -5.23
CA HIS A 73 6.13 -10.40 -5.64
C HIS A 73 6.14 -11.68 -4.78
N MET A 74 6.76 -12.75 -5.28
CA MET A 74 7.12 -13.92 -4.47
C MET A 74 8.60 -13.86 -4.12
N HIS A 75 8.93 -13.86 -2.83
CA HIS A 75 10.29 -13.71 -2.35
C HIS A 75 10.77 -14.99 -1.67
N THR A 76 11.90 -15.53 -2.12
CA THR A 76 12.62 -16.59 -1.40
C THR A 76 13.65 -15.94 -0.46
N VAL A 77 13.51 -16.23 0.83
CA VAL A 77 14.34 -15.65 1.89
C VAL A 77 15.77 -16.14 1.77
N ALA A 78 16.72 -15.22 1.67
CA ALA A 78 18.15 -15.51 1.67
C ALA A 78 18.69 -15.65 3.10
N LYS A 79 19.87 -16.27 3.21
CA LYS A 79 20.54 -16.45 4.50
C LYS A 79 20.85 -15.10 5.16
N GLY A 80 20.29 -14.89 6.36
CA GLY A 80 20.49 -13.68 7.16
C GLY A 80 19.49 -12.55 6.91
N GLU A 81 18.54 -12.72 5.99
CA GLU A 81 17.44 -11.77 5.83
C GLU A 81 16.48 -11.81 7.03
N SER A 82 15.86 -10.66 7.28
CA SER A 82 14.78 -10.49 8.24
C SER A 82 13.60 -9.82 7.54
N PHE A 83 12.40 -9.86 8.12
CA PHE A 83 11.25 -9.14 7.56
C PHE A 83 11.55 -7.65 7.34
N TRP A 84 12.37 -7.03 8.20
CA TRP A 84 12.80 -5.63 8.03
C TRP A 84 13.55 -5.41 6.72
N VAL A 85 14.55 -6.24 6.46
CA VAL A 85 15.37 -6.15 5.24
C VAL A 85 14.51 -6.38 4.00
N ILE A 86 13.58 -7.34 4.08
CA ILE A 86 12.65 -7.65 2.99
C ILE A 86 11.69 -6.46 2.76
N ALA A 87 11.16 -5.85 3.81
CA ALA A 87 10.30 -4.67 3.69
C ALA A 87 11.05 -3.44 3.14
N GLU A 88 12.30 -3.19 3.55
CA GLU A 88 13.16 -2.17 2.93
C GLU A 88 13.34 -2.41 1.42
N LYS A 89 13.54 -3.67 1.01
CA LYS A 89 13.72 -4.02 -0.39
C LYS A 89 12.48 -3.68 -1.23
N TYR A 90 11.31 -4.14 -0.80
CA TYR A 90 10.09 -4.08 -1.62
C TYR A 90 9.25 -2.81 -1.40
N TYR A 91 9.23 -2.28 -0.17
CA TYR A 91 8.42 -1.11 0.18
C TYR A 91 9.23 0.15 0.43
N LYS A 92 10.57 0.07 0.37
CA LYS A 92 11.50 1.17 0.71
C LYS A 92 11.23 1.73 2.11
N ASN A 93 10.76 0.86 3.00
CA ASN A 93 10.36 1.20 4.35
C ASN A 93 10.34 -0.07 5.22
N GLY A 94 11.37 -0.23 6.04
CA GLY A 94 11.52 -1.36 6.97
C GLY A 94 10.43 -1.43 8.04
N ASP A 95 9.83 -0.30 8.42
CA ASP A 95 8.69 -0.28 9.37
C ASP A 95 7.46 -1.01 8.83
N LYS A 96 7.42 -1.32 7.52
CA LYS A 96 6.37 -2.13 6.90
C LYS A 96 6.61 -3.64 7.03
N HIS A 97 7.65 -4.07 7.73
CA HIS A 97 7.89 -5.49 8.02
C HIS A 97 6.70 -6.26 8.63
N PRO A 98 5.83 -5.66 9.49
CA PRO A 98 4.68 -6.37 10.03
C PRO A 98 3.69 -6.77 8.94
N VAL A 99 3.58 -6.01 7.84
CA VAL A 99 2.70 -6.33 6.71
C VAL A 99 3.06 -7.68 6.10
N ILE A 100 4.35 -7.93 5.90
CA ILE A 100 4.85 -9.17 5.30
C ILE A 100 4.67 -10.33 6.28
N SER A 101 5.03 -10.12 7.55
CA SER A 101 4.84 -11.08 8.64
C SER A 101 3.39 -11.52 8.76
N ASP A 102 2.47 -10.56 8.87
CA ASP A 102 1.04 -10.78 9.07
C ASP A 102 0.40 -11.45 7.84
N HIS A 103 0.75 -11.01 6.63
CA HIS A 103 0.23 -11.58 5.38
C HIS A 103 0.60 -13.06 5.22
N ASN A 104 1.82 -13.41 5.61
CA ASN A 104 2.31 -14.79 5.53
C ASN A 104 2.05 -15.60 6.82
N ASN A 105 1.39 -15.00 7.81
CA ASN A 105 1.14 -15.61 9.13
C ASN A 105 2.41 -16.22 9.75
N LYS A 106 3.52 -15.47 9.74
CA LYS A 106 4.84 -15.92 10.20
C LYS A 106 5.48 -14.88 11.11
N GLU A 107 5.85 -15.27 12.33
CA GLU A 107 6.56 -14.38 13.26
C GLU A 107 8.06 -14.24 12.94
N HIS A 108 8.65 -15.26 12.30
CA HIS A 108 10.07 -15.30 11.92
C HIS A 108 10.24 -15.87 10.51
N VAL A 109 11.35 -15.51 9.87
CA VAL A 109 11.77 -16.04 8.56
C VAL A 109 12.99 -16.93 8.71
N HIS A 110 13.06 -17.96 7.88
CA HIS A 110 14.22 -18.83 7.74
C HIS A 110 14.71 -18.82 6.29
N PRO A 111 16.00 -19.12 6.04
CA PRO A 111 16.49 -19.30 4.67
C PRO A 111 15.62 -20.28 3.90
N ASP A 112 15.38 -19.99 2.62
CA ASP A 112 14.55 -20.74 1.68
C ASP A 112 13.03 -20.68 1.93
N ASP A 113 12.57 -19.97 2.98
CA ASP A 113 11.15 -19.63 3.10
C ASP A 113 10.69 -18.88 1.85
N VAL A 114 9.51 -19.23 1.35
CA VAL A 114 8.86 -18.50 0.26
C VAL A 114 7.75 -17.64 0.84
N LEU A 115 7.86 -16.33 0.65
CA LEU A 115 6.95 -15.33 1.15
C LEU A 115 6.20 -14.65 -0.01
N GLU A 116 4.91 -14.52 0.15
CA GLU A 116 4.11 -13.63 -0.67
C GLU A 116 4.29 -12.19 -0.16
N ILE A 117 4.83 -11.32 -0.99
CA ILE A 117 4.94 -9.89 -0.69
C ILE A 117 3.64 -9.25 -1.15
N PRO A 118 2.73 -8.81 -0.25
CA PRO A 118 1.46 -8.26 -0.68
C PRO A 118 1.63 -6.92 -1.40
N VAL A 119 0.68 -6.58 -2.26
CA VAL A 119 0.56 -5.23 -2.79
C VAL A 119 0.25 -4.30 -1.62
N PHE A 120 1.24 -3.55 -1.14
CA PHE A 120 1.12 -2.80 0.11
C PHE A 120 -0.08 -1.85 0.14
N LYS A 121 -0.37 -1.17 -0.97
CA LYS A 121 -1.54 -0.29 -1.10
C LYS A 121 -2.87 -1.04 -0.89
N GLU A 122 -2.91 -2.29 -1.33
CA GLU A 122 -4.06 -3.20 -1.20
C GLU A 122 -3.97 -4.10 0.04
N TYR A 123 -2.96 -3.93 0.88
CA TYR A 123 -2.92 -4.65 2.13
C TYR A 123 -3.97 -4.05 3.08
N VAL A 124 -4.79 -4.92 3.67
CA VAL A 124 -5.74 -4.60 4.73
C VAL A 124 -5.49 -5.63 5.81
N GLY A 125 -4.80 -5.23 6.87
CA GLY A 125 -4.37 -6.08 7.97
C GLY A 125 -3.67 -5.24 9.04
N GLY A 126 -3.28 -5.87 10.14
CA GLY A 126 -2.67 -5.23 11.30
C GLY A 126 -3.35 -3.91 11.71
N GLU A 127 -2.56 -2.84 11.80
CA GLU A 127 -3.00 -1.51 12.24
C GLU A 127 -4.08 -0.94 11.32
N LYS A 128 -3.97 -1.18 10.01
CA LYS A 128 -4.92 -0.68 9.02
C LYS A 128 -6.30 -1.30 9.20
N LEU A 129 -6.37 -2.61 9.44
CA LEU A 129 -7.64 -3.27 9.77
C LEU A 129 -8.25 -2.67 11.04
N GLN A 130 -7.45 -2.49 12.08
CA GLN A 130 -7.94 -1.95 13.35
C GLN A 130 -8.43 -0.51 13.24
N VAL A 131 -7.73 0.35 12.49
CA VAL A 131 -8.15 1.73 12.18
C VAL A 131 -9.49 1.72 11.46
N MET A 132 -9.63 0.89 10.42
CA MET A 132 -10.86 0.84 9.61
C MET A 132 -12.05 0.38 10.44
N LEU A 133 -11.90 -0.71 11.20
CA LEU A 133 -12.96 -1.21 12.08
C LEU A 133 -13.36 -0.17 13.13
N THR A 134 -12.39 0.43 13.82
CA THR A 134 -12.63 1.38 14.89
C THR A 134 -13.32 2.65 14.37
N ALA A 135 -12.88 3.20 13.24
CA ALA A 135 -13.51 4.35 12.61
C ALA A 135 -14.96 4.07 12.17
N LEU A 136 -15.25 2.83 11.74
CA LEU A 136 -16.58 2.38 11.37
C LEU A 136 -17.48 2.05 12.58
N GLY A 137 -16.97 2.22 13.82
CA GLY A 137 -17.72 1.97 15.06
C GLY A 137 -17.61 0.54 15.59
N HIS A 138 -16.75 -0.30 15.02
CA HIS A 138 -16.46 -1.65 15.49
C HIS A 138 -15.22 -1.62 16.40
N ASP A 139 -15.45 -1.57 17.71
CA ASP A 139 -14.41 -1.37 18.72
C ASP A 139 -13.42 -2.54 18.81
N THR A 140 -12.16 -2.26 18.47
CA THR A 140 -11.03 -3.19 18.48
C THR A 140 -10.32 -3.24 19.84
N LYS A 141 -10.78 -2.46 20.83
CA LYS A 141 -10.15 -2.29 22.15
C LYS A 141 -8.72 -1.75 22.12
N GLY A 142 -8.35 -1.09 21.03
CA GLY A 142 -7.04 -0.50 20.83
C GLY A 142 -6.54 -0.68 19.40
N ILE A 143 -5.54 0.12 19.05
CA ILE A 143 -4.86 0.03 17.75
C ILE A 143 -3.39 -0.21 18.07
N ASP A 144 -2.97 -1.47 17.95
CA ASP A 144 -1.63 -1.97 18.28
C ASP A 144 -0.97 -2.76 17.14
N GLY A 145 -1.69 -2.92 16.04
CA GLY A 145 -1.26 -3.67 14.87
C GLY A 145 -1.42 -5.18 14.98
N LYS A 146 -1.80 -5.73 16.14
CA LYS A 146 -1.85 -7.18 16.36
C LYS A 146 -3.25 -7.71 16.12
N ILE A 147 -3.35 -8.72 15.26
CA ILE A 147 -4.63 -9.39 14.98
C ILE A 147 -4.89 -10.45 16.04
N GLY A 148 -5.59 -10.06 17.09
CA GLY A 148 -6.01 -10.93 18.20
C GLY A 148 -7.53 -11.04 18.37
N ALA A 149 -7.96 -11.65 19.48
CA ALA A 149 -9.38 -11.89 19.76
C ALA A 149 -10.25 -10.63 19.70
N ASN A 150 -9.75 -9.48 20.16
CA ASN A 150 -10.49 -8.22 20.11
C ASN A 150 -10.72 -7.76 18.65
N THR A 151 -9.68 -7.78 17.81
CA THR A 151 -9.79 -7.44 16.39
C THR A 151 -10.71 -8.41 15.66
N ASN A 152 -10.61 -9.72 15.95
CA ASN A 152 -11.48 -10.73 15.36
C ASN A 152 -12.95 -10.53 15.76
N ASN A 153 -13.23 -10.14 17.00
CA ASN A 153 -14.59 -9.83 17.46
C ASN A 153 -15.14 -8.55 16.81
N ALA A 154 -14.32 -7.51 16.66
CA ALA A 154 -14.69 -6.31 15.91
C ALA A 154 -14.98 -6.65 14.44
N LEU A 155 -14.18 -7.52 13.84
CA LEU A 155 -14.40 -7.99 12.47
C LEU A 155 -15.69 -8.82 12.35
N LYS A 156 -16.01 -9.69 13.31
CA LYS A 156 -17.31 -10.40 13.36
C LYS A 156 -18.47 -9.41 13.41
N SER A 157 -18.39 -8.39 14.28
CA SER A 157 -19.40 -7.34 14.37
C SER A 157 -19.57 -6.60 13.04
N PHE A 158 -18.46 -6.26 12.37
CA PHE A 158 -18.48 -5.67 11.05
C PHE A 158 -19.15 -6.58 10.02
N GLN A 159 -18.71 -7.84 9.92
CA GLN A 159 -19.25 -8.84 9.01
C GLN A 159 -20.76 -9.01 9.20
N THR A 160 -21.24 -9.12 10.44
CA THR A 160 -22.67 -9.17 10.77
C THR A 160 -23.40 -7.92 10.26
N SER A 161 -22.84 -6.72 10.46
CA SER A 161 -23.46 -5.46 10.00
C SER A 161 -23.56 -5.36 8.46
N LYS A 162 -22.73 -6.12 7.73
CA LYS A 162 -22.74 -6.20 6.26
C LYS A 162 -23.46 -7.43 5.71
N GLY A 163 -24.05 -8.27 6.56
CA GLY A 163 -24.72 -9.50 6.14
C GLY A 163 -23.75 -10.58 5.63
N LEU A 164 -22.47 -10.50 6.00
CA LEU A 164 -21.45 -11.51 5.69
C LEU A 164 -21.42 -12.58 6.79
N GLY A 165 -20.78 -13.72 6.50
CA GLY A 165 -20.49 -14.73 7.52
C GLY A 165 -19.59 -14.16 8.61
N ALA A 166 -20.05 -14.18 9.87
CA ALA A 166 -19.32 -13.65 11.04
C ALA A 166 -18.19 -14.59 11.50
N THR A 167 -17.25 -14.89 10.60
CA THR A 167 -16.13 -15.80 10.83
C THR A 167 -15.08 -15.17 11.73
N GLY A 168 -14.93 -13.85 11.70
CA GLY A 168 -13.82 -13.13 12.32
C GLY A 168 -12.50 -13.27 11.55
N ASN A 169 -12.55 -13.84 10.33
CA ASN A 169 -11.42 -13.95 9.42
C ASN A 169 -11.54 -12.89 8.34
N LEU A 170 -10.44 -12.28 7.94
CA LEU A 170 -10.42 -11.24 6.90
C LEU A 170 -10.23 -11.85 5.51
N ASP A 171 -11.30 -12.43 4.97
CA ASP A 171 -11.37 -12.92 3.59
C ASP A 171 -11.58 -11.79 2.57
N ASN A 172 -11.51 -12.11 1.27
CA ASN A 172 -11.65 -11.13 0.20
C ASN A 172 -13.00 -10.39 0.24
N PRO A 173 -14.16 -11.06 0.41
CA PRO A 173 -15.44 -10.36 0.59
C PRO A 173 -15.44 -9.38 1.77
N SER A 174 -14.83 -9.76 2.90
CA SER A 174 -14.72 -8.89 4.07
C SER A 174 -13.81 -7.69 3.80
N LYS A 175 -12.68 -7.88 3.09
CA LYS A 175 -11.79 -6.77 2.68
C LYS A 175 -12.51 -5.77 1.79
N GLU A 176 -13.23 -6.26 0.77
CA GLU A 176 -13.99 -5.42 -0.16
C GLU A 176 -15.08 -4.63 0.54
N ALA A 177 -15.89 -5.30 1.37
CA ALA A 177 -16.94 -4.65 2.15
C ALA A 177 -16.37 -3.60 3.11
N LEU A 178 -15.24 -3.89 3.77
CA LEU A 178 -14.59 -2.97 4.70
C LEU A 178 -14.10 -1.72 3.99
N ARG A 179 -13.44 -1.86 2.85
CA ARG A 179 -13.03 -0.73 2.01
C ARG A 179 -14.20 0.12 1.54
N ALA A 180 -15.25 -0.52 1.02
CA ALA A 180 -16.43 0.17 0.52
C ALA A 180 -17.12 0.97 1.64
N ALA A 181 -17.28 0.36 2.81
CA ALA A 181 -17.84 1.02 3.98
C ALA A 181 -16.97 2.19 4.45
N PHE A 182 -15.65 2.00 4.49
CA PHE A 182 -14.71 3.03 4.94
C PHE A 182 -14.67 4.23 3.99
N ARG A 183 -14.64 4.02 2.66
CA ARG A 183 -14.67 5.11 1.66
C ARG A 183 -15.91 5.98 1.70
N THR A 184 -17.04 5.41 2.13
CA THR A 184 -18.34 6.09 2.17
C THR A 184 -18.71 6.56 3.57
N HIS A 185 -17.82 6.36 4.55
CA HIS A 185 -18.08 6.74 5.92
C HIS A 185 -18.04 8.26 6.07
N ASN A 186 -19.19 8.84 6.40
CA ASN A 186 -19.34 10.28 6.68
C ASN A 186 -19.57 10.56 8.17
N GLY A 187 -19.37 9.56 9.03
CA GLY A 187 -19.47 9.71 10.49
C GLY A 187 -18.28 10.46 11.08
N GLY A 188 -18.34 10.70 12.39
CA GLY A 188 -17.28 11.41 13.10
C GLY A 188 -15.98 10.60 13.12
N LEU A 189 -14.95 11.12 12.44
CA LEU A 189 -13.59 10.59 12.50
C LEU A 189 -12.80 11.34 13.58
N THR A 190 -12.36 10.64 14.62
CA THR A 190 -11.68 11.24 15.78
C THR A 190 -10.64 10.31 16.38
N GLY A 191 -9.93 10.77 17.40
CA GLY A 191 -8.98 9.98 18.17
C GLY A 191 -7.84 9.39 17.35
N LYS A 192 -7.39 8.19 17.74
CA LYS A 192 -6.27 7.51 17.10
C LYS A 192 -6.49 7.20 15.62
N PRO A 193 -7.69 6.76 15.16
CA PRO A 193 -7.94 6.60 13.73
C PRO A 193 -7.62 7.86 12.91
N LEU A 194 -8.05 9.04 13.34
CA LEU A 194 -7.75 10.30 12.65
C LEU A 194 -6.25 10.59 12.59
N GLN A 195 -5.56 10.44 13.72
CA GLN A 195 -4.12 10.70 13.80
C GLN A 195 -3.33 9.74 12.89
N ILE A 196 -3.68 8.45 12.88
CA ILE A 196 -3.03 7.46 12.02
C ILE A 196 -3.26 7.76 10.53
N LEU A 197 -4.49 8.12 10.15
CA LEU A 197 -4.81 8.50 8.77
C LEU A 197 -3.98 9.70 8.29
N LEU A 198 -3.79 10.71 9.14
CA LEU A 198 -2.95 11.86 8.84
C LEU A 198 -1.49 11.46 8.68
N ARG A 199 -0.95 10.67 9.63
CA ARG A 199 0.43 10.14 9.59
C ARG A 199 0.68 9.39 8.29
N ASP A 200 -0.22 8.49 7.93
CA ASP A 200 -0.08 7.66 6.73
C ASP A 200 -0.32 8.43 5.42
N SER A 201 -0.99 9.58 5.51
CA SER A 201 -1.07 10.56 4.41
C SER A 201 0.15 11.48 4.34
N GLY A 202 1.18 11.27 5.18
CA GLY A 202 2.42 12.05 5.20
C GLY A 202 2.38 13.30 6.08
N HIS A 203 1.35 13.48 6.90
CA HIS A 203 1.18 14.65 7.76
C HIS A 203 1.23 14.26 9.24
N SER A 204 2.33 14.58 9.92
CA SER A 204 2.56 14.16 11.30
C SER A 204 1.62 14.87 12.29
N PRO A 205 0.70 14.16 12.98
CA PRO A 205 -0.16 14.74 14.00
C PRO A 205 0.54 14.86 15.38
N GLY A 206 1.83 14.51 15.46
CA GLY A 206 2.51 14.27 16.73
C GLY A 206 2.27 12.85 17.24
N GLY A 207 2.06 12.69 18.55
CA GLY A 207 1.79 11.40 19.16
C GLY A 207 0.43 10.82 18.74
N ILE A 208 0.35 9.48 18.67
CA ILE A 208 -0.90 8.74 18.40
C ILE A 208 -1.54 8.36 19.74
N ASP A 209 -2.06 9.36 20.44
CA ASP A 209 -2.62 9.25 21.80
C ASP A 209 -4.17 9.31 21.83
N GLY A 210 -4.80 9.70 20.72
CA GLY A 210 -6.24 9.92 20.62
C GLY A 210 -6.69 11.33 21.05
N ILE A 211 -5.77 12.21 21.42
CA ILE A 211 -6.07 13.58 21.85
C ILE A 211 -5.87 14.55 20.67
N LEU A 212 -6.91 15.28 20.31
CA LEU A 212 -6.86 16.22 19.18
C LEU A 212 -6.27 17.57 19.60
N GLY A 213 -4.93 17.62 19.72
CA GLY A 213 -4.18 18.82 20.05
C GLY A 213 -3.73 19.66 18.85
N LYS A 214 -2.92 20.69 19.13
CA LYS A 214 -2.38 21.64 18.14
C LYS A 214 -1.65 20.96 16.96
N ASN A 215 -0.93 19.87 17.24
CA ASN A 215 -0.20 19.13 16.20
C ASN A 215 -1.18 18.42 15.25
N THR A 216 -2.23 17.79 15.77
CA THR A 216 -3.29 17.21 14.93
C THR A 216 -4.00 18.27 14.09
N THR A 217 -4.35 19.43 14.65
CA THR A 217 -4.93 20.55 13.88
C THR A 217 -3.99 21.05 12.78
N THR A 218 -2.68 21.10 13.07
CA THR A 218 -1.67 21.48 12.08
C THR A 218 -1.56 20.45 10.95
N ALA A 219 -1.58 19.15 11.28
CA ALA A 219 -1.56 18.07 10.30
C ALA A 219 -2.82 18.08 9.42
N ILE A 220 -4.01 18.35 9.98
CA ILE A 220 -5.24 18.53 9.20
C ILE A 220 -5.08 19.68 8.21
N ARG A 221 -4.55 20.83 8.66
CA ARG A 221 -4.31 21.99 7.80
C ARG A 221 -3.35 21.66 6.65
N GLN A 222 -2.25 20.97 6.94
CA GLN A 222 -1.27 20.55 5.94
C GLN A 222 -1.89 19.59 4.92
N PHE A 223 -2.64 18.60 5.38
CA PHE A 223 -3.38 17.68 4.52
C PHE A 223 -4.35 18.41 3.60
N GLN A 224 -5.16 19.33 4.16
CA GLN A 224 -6.06 20.16 3.37
C GLN A 224 -5.31 20.95 2.28
N THR A 225 -4.19 21.60 2.62
CA THR A 225 -3.35 22.30 1.65
C THR A 225 -2.84 21.38 0.55
N THR A 226 -2.31 20.20 0.90
CA THR A 226 -1.81 19.21 -0.07
C THR A 226 -2.91 18.70 -1.01
N CYS A 227 -4.14 18.58 -0.52
CA CYS A 227 -5.29 18.16 -1.32
C CYS A 227 -6.03 19.33 -2.01
N GLY A 228 -5.54 20.57 -1.92
CA GLY A 228 -6.19 21.74 -2.52
C GLY A 228 -7.52 22.14 -1.87
N LEU A 229 -7.74 21.75 -0.61
CA LEU A 229 -8.91 22.10 0.19
C LEU A 229 -8.67 23.39 0.99
N GLY A 230 -9.75 23.97 1.54
CA GLY A 230 -9.64 25.08 2.48
C GLY A 230 -8.89 24.68 3.75
N ALA A 231 -7.74 25.30 4.01
CA ALA A 231 -6.80 24.94 5.08
C ALA A 231 -7.25 25.44 6.48
N THR A 232 -8.47 25.07 6.89
CA THR A 232 -9.10 25.51 8.14
C THR A 232 -8.47 24.86 9.37
N GLY A 233 -7.89 23.66 9.21
CA GLY A 233 -7.48 22.80 10.33
C GLY A 233 -8.66 22.13 11.04
N GLN A 234 -9.88 22.28 10.51
CA GLN A 234 -11.09 21.63 11.01
C GLN A 234 -11.42 20.42 10.13
N LEU A 235 -11.98 19.39 10.76
CA LEU A 235 -12.33 18.15 10.06
C LEU A 235 -13.77 18.23 9.54
N ASP A 236 -13.96 18.85 8.38
CA ASP A 236 -15.25 18.91 7.69
C ASP A 236 -15.51 17.65 6.84
N ALA A 237 -16.75 17.51 6.34
CA ALA A 237 -17.16 16.34 5.57
C ALA A 237 -16.31 16.11 4.31
N GLN A 238 -15.84 17.19 3.66
CA GLN A 238 -14.99 17.08 2.48
C GLN A 238 -13.59 16.57 2.85
N THR A 239 -13.04 17.06 3.96
CA THR A 239 -11.74 16.64 4.50
C THR A 239 -11.79 15.18 4.93
N ILE A 240 -12.85 14.75 5.63
CA ILE A 240 -13.08 13.34 5.99
C ILE A 240 -13.12 12.48 4.74
N LYS A 241 -14.00 12.80 3.79
CA LYS A 241 -14.15 12.02 2.56
C LYS A 241 -12.83 11.88 1.80
N THR A 242 -12.08 12.98 1.68
CA THR A 242 -10.79 12.99 0.99
C THR A 242 -9.78 12.10 1.72
N LEU A 243 -9.65 12.24 3.04
CA LEU A 243 -8.73 11.46 3.86
C LEU A 243 -9.04 9.96 3.87
N LEU A 244 -10.31 9.59 3.89
CA LEU A 244 -10.71 8.18 3.83
C LEU A 244 -10.46 7.59 2.43
N SER A 245 -10.66 8.37 1.37
CA SER A 245 -10.44 7.93 -0.01
C SER A 245 -8.95 7.69 -0.33
N THR A 246 -8.03 8.39 0.33
CA THR A 246 -6.59 8.20 0.15
C THR A 246 -6.06 6.97 0.90
N TYR A 247 -6.81 6.46 1.89
CA TYR A 247 -6.39 5.36 2.75
C TYR A 247 -6.94 3.98 2.33
N ALA A 248 -8.13 3.94 1.71
CA ALA A 248 -8.92 2.73 1.47
C ALA A 248 -8.64 1.98 0.16
#